data_AF-A0AAV1YQZ1-F1
#
_entry.id   AF-A0AAV1YQZ1-F1
#
_cell.length_a   1.000
_cell.length_b   1.000
_cell.length_c   1.000
_cell.angle_alpha   90.00
_cell.angle_beta   90.00
_cell.angle_gamma   90.00
#
_symmetry.space_group_name_H-M   'P 1'
#
loop_
_entity.id
_entity.type
_entity.pdbx_description
1 polymer ?
#
loop_
_entity_poly.entity_id
_entity_poly.type
_entity_poly.pdbx_seq_one_letter_code
_entity_poly.pdbx_strand_id
1 'polypeptide(L)'
;MHNFNVMKNDLQFKACDHLYRLQFTAGTTLKQREFPDIPKFEYDFTKFSDILAGNCRSGLLIDIIGAFDKLTYSQPKASLKKVVFTLKDFSGDVITCTLWEAHAMKLISYYDNKQIGEPMIILLSNCRVKEGQGKYPPTVSNSWSGSKILIDKEIGNIDKYKERYVDFTLFKSIYFTYSL
;
A
#
# COMPACT_ATOMS: atom_id res chain seq x y z
N MET A 1 -16.71 19.46 -7.64
CA MET A 1 -15.80 19.88 -8.73
C MET A 1 -16.66 20.24 -9.93
N HIS A 2 -16.34 21.31 -10.66
CA HIS A 2 -17.08 21.72 -11.86
C HIS A 2 -16.11 22.05 -13.01
N ASN A 3 -16.61 22.06 -14.24
CA ASN A 3 -15.87 22.43 -15.46
C ASN A 3 -14.62 21.58 -15.73
N PHE A 4 -14.77 20.26 -15.64
CA PHE A 4 -13.72 19.28 -15.95
C PHE A 4 -14.11 18.48 -17.19
N ASN A 5 -13.12 17.88 -17.83
CA ASN A 5 -13.35 16.97 -18.94
C ASN A 5 -13.52 15.53 -18.42
N VAL A 6 -14.38 14.76 -19.10
CA VAL A 6 -14.51 13.32 -18.91
C VAL A 6 -13.85 12.63 -20.09
N MET A 7 -12.76 11.92 -19.85
CA MET A 7 -11.94 11.27 -20.88
C MET A 7 -11.99 9.76 -20.69
N LYS A 8 -11.73 8.99 -21.75
CA LYS A 8 -11.52 7.54 -21.59
C LYS A 8 -10.34 7.29 -20.64
N ASN A 9 -10.48 6.26 -19.80
CA ASN A 9 -9.43 5.83 -18.90
C ASN A 9 -8.57 4.74 -19.58
N ASP A 10 -7.70 5.18 -20.48
CA ASP A 10 -6.79 4.38 -21.30
C ASP A 10 -5.36 4.34 -20.75
N LEU A 11 -5.16 4.81 -19.51
CA LEU A 11 -3.86 4.81 -18.84
C LEU A 11 -3.37 3.37 -18.65
N GLN A 12 -2.06 3.16 -18.81
CA GLN A 12 -1.43 1.87 -18.51
C GLN A 12 -1.61 1.49 -17.03
N PHE A 13 -1.54 2.48 -16.13
CA PHE A 13 -1.76 2.30 -14.70
C PHE A 13 -2.95 3.16 -14.24
N LYS A 14 -3.91 2.54 -13.55
CA LYS A 14 -5.19 3.16 -13.19
C LYS A 14 -5.46 3.00 -11.70
N ALA A 15 -6.01 4.04 -11.07
CA ALA A 15 -6.42 3.97 -9.66
C ALA A 15 -7.76 3.21 -9.46
N CYS A 16 -8.59 3.13 -10.51
CA CYS A 16 -9.83 2.36 -10.51
C CYS A 16 -10.15 1.89 -11.93
N ASP A 17 -11.02 0.88 -12.03
CA ASP A 17 -11.41 0.29 -13.31
C ASP A 17 -12.59 1.01 -13.99
N HIS A 18 -12.86 2.24 -13.59
CA HIS A 18 -13.89 3.03 -14.24
C HIS A 18 -13.49 3.38 -15.68
N LEU A 19 -14.43 3.25 -16.63
CA LEU A 19 -14.20 3.47 -18.07
C LEU A 19 -13.70 4.88 -18.41
N TYR A 20 -14.02 5.84 -17.53
CA TYR A 20 -13.70 7.24 -17.71
C TYR A 20 -12.91 7.80 -16.53
N ARG A 21 -12.08 8.80 -16.81
CA ARG A 21 -11.33 9.58 -15.84
C ARG A 21 -11.66 11.07 -15.98
N LEU A 22 -11.51 11.79 -14.87
CA LEU A 22 -11.70 13.24 -14.84
C LEU A 22 -10.37 13.93 -15.15
N GLN A 23 -10.39 14.93 -16.02
CA GLN A 23 -9.23 15.73 -16.37
C GLN A 23 -9.51 17.20 -16.08
N PHE A 24 -8.59 17.81 -15.32
CA PHE A 24 -8.66 19.22 -15.00
C PHE A 24 -8.33 20.05 -16.25
N THR A 25 -9.02 21.16 -16.37
CA THR A 25 -8.81 22.19 -17.40
C THR A 25 -8.50 23.51 -16.71
N ALA A 26 -8.10 24.53 -17.48
CA ALA A 26 -7.91 25.88 -16.97
C ALA A 26 -9.18 26.47 -16.32
N GLY A 27 -10.37 25.99 -16.71
CA GLY A 27 -11.65 26.42 -16.15
C GLY A 27 -12.15 25.57 -14.97
N THR A 28 -11.44 24.50 -14.60
CA THR A 28 -11.87 23.61 -13.51
C THR A 28 -11.89 24.34 -12.18
N THR A 29 -13.02 24.24 -11.47
CA THR A 29 -13.19 24.86 -10.15
C THR A 29 -13.42 23.80 -9.08
N LEU A 30 -12.75 23.99 -7.93
CA LEU A 30 -12.88 23.16 -6.74
C LEU A 30 -13.55 23.96 -5.63
N LYS A 31 -14.57 23.37 -5.01
CA LYS A 31 -15.22 23.91 -3.82
C LYS A 31 -15.31 22.78 -2.81
N GLN A 32 -14.74 22.99 -1.63
CA GLN A 32 -14.90 22.06 -0.52
C GLN A 32 -16.36 22.02 -0.10
N ARG A 33 -16.89 20.81 0.07
CA ARG A 33 -18.22 20.55 0.61
C ARG A 33 -18.19 19.27 1.43
N GLU A 34 -18.94 19.27 2.51
CA GLU A 34 -19.18 18.08 3.32
C GLU A 34 -20.24 17.21 2.65
N PHE A 35 -19.95 15.92 2.54
CA PHE A 35 -20.87 14.91 2.04
C PHE A 35 -20.91 13.76 3.06
N PRO A 36 -21.85 13.79 4.03
CA PRO A 36 -21.86 12.83 5.14
C PRO A 36 -22.03 11.38 4.68
N ASP A 37 -22.68 11.18 3.53
CA ASP A 37 -22.95 9.85 2.96
C ASP A 37 -21.73 9.26 2.21
N ILE A 38 -20.69 10.06 1.93
CA ILE A 38 -19.49 9.53 1.28
C ILE A 38 -18.71 8.70 2.31
N PRO A 39 -18.51 7.39 2.06
CA PRO A 39 -17.82 6.55 3.02
C PRO A 39 -16.40 7.06 3.27
N LYS A 40 -16.02 7.22 4.54
CA LYS A 40 -14.66 7.62 4.95
C LYS A 40 -13.64 6.48 4.86
N PHE A 41 -13.84 5.50 3.97
CA PHE A 41 -12.86 4.45 3.75
C PHE A 41 -11.87 4.96 2.70
N GLU A 42 -10.64 5.24 3.12
CA GLU A 42 -9.60 5.79 2.23
C GLU A 42 -8.95 4.71 1.36
N TYR A 43 -8.96 3.45 1.80
CA TYR A 43 -8.23 2.36 1.16
C TYR A 43 -9.09 1.11 0.92
N ASP A 44 -8.82 0.43 -0.19
CA ASP A 44 -9.40 -0.85 -0.57
C ASP A 44 -8.28 -1.90 -0.73
N PHE A 45 -8.08 -2.72 0.31
CA PHE A 45 -6.91 -3.58 0.40
C PHE A 45 -7.09 -4.88 -0.39
N THR A 46 -6.13 -5.15 -1.28
CA THR A 46 -6.02 -6.42 -1.97
C THR A 46 -5.32 -7.46 -1.07
N LYS A 47 -5.90 -8.66 -0.97
CA LYS A 47 -5.31 -9.77 -0.20
C LYS A 47 -4.01 -10.24 -0.83
N PHE A 48 -3.04 -10.67 -0.02
CA PHE A 48 -1.75 -11.09 -0.56
C PHE A 48 -1.88 -12.39 -1.35
N SER A 49 -2.72 -13.32 -0.90
CA SER A 49 -3.08 -14.54 -1.65
C SER A 49 -3.60 -14.24 -3.06
N ASP A 50 -4.45 -13.22 -3.23
CA ASP A 50 -4.96 -12.84 -4.55
C ASP A 50 -3.83 -12.29 -5.45
N ILE A 51 -2.90 -11.50 -4.89
CA ILE A 51 -1.75 -10.99 -5.63
C ILE A 51 -0.83 -12.14 -6.03
N LEU A 52 -0.51 -13.05 -5.11
CA LEU A 52 0.38 -14.18 -5.30
C LEU A 52 -0.18 -15.20 -6.30
N ALA A 53 -1.50 -15.39 -6.32
CA ALA A 53 -2.20 -16.22 -7.31
C ALA A 53 -2.27 -15.59 -8.70
N GLY A 54 -1.88 -14.31 -8.86
CA GLY A 54 -1.98 -13.59 -10.12
C GLY A 54 -3.42 -13.15 -10.46
N ASN A 55 -4.30 -13.06 -9.47
CA ASN A 55 -5.71 -12.67 -9.64
C ASN A 55 -5.89 -11.14 -9.78
N CYS A 56 -4.81 -10.37 -9.67
CA CYS A 56 -4.84 -8.93 -9.86
C CYS A 56 -5.01 -8.55 -11.33
N ARG A 57 -5.89 -7.57 -11.59
CA ARG A 57 -6.02 -6.99 -12.93
C ARG A 57 -4.73 -6.25 -13.29
N SER A 58 -4.16 -6.60 -14.44
CA SER A 58 -2.95 -5.94 -14.94
C SER A 58 -3.20 -4.45 -15.14
N GLY A 59 -2.26 -3.62 -14.66
CA GLY A 59 -2.36 -2.16 -14.73
C GLY A 59 -3.28 -1.50 -13.68
N LEU A 60 -4.03 -2.25 -12.88
CA LEU A 60 -4.78 -1.66 -11.77
C LEU A 60 -3.86 -1.46 -10.56
N LEU A 61 -3.89 -0.25 -10.00
CA LEU A 61 -3.18 0.05 -8.77
C LEU A 61 -3.96 -0.52 -7.59
N ILE A 62 -3.23 -1.02 -6.59
CA ILE A 62 -3.81 -1.66 -5.41
C ILE A 62 -3.34 -1.00 -4.12
N ASP A 63 -4.13 -1.13 -3.07
CA ASP A 63 -3.69 -0.85 -1.72
C ASP A 63 -3.36 -2.17 -1.00
N ILE A 64 -2.32 -2.18 -0.19
CA ILE A 64 -1.95 -3.32 0.67
C ILE A 64 -1.63 -2.86 2.07
N ILE A 65 -1.91 -3.74 3.05
CA ILE A 65 -1.54 -3.53 4.45
C ILE A 65 -0.96 -4.83 5.00
N GLY A 66 0.10 -4.72 5.77
CA GLY A 66 0.72 -5.89 6.40
C GLY A 66 1.74 -5.47 7.45
N ALA A 67 2.15 -6.44 8.25
CA ALA A 67 3.26 -6.27 9.16
C ALA A 67 4.59 -6.47 8.42
N PHE A 68 5.57 -5.66 8.77
CA PHE A 68 6.94 -5.82 8.32
C PHE A 68 7.48 -7.16 8.80
N ASP A 69 7.90 -7.99 7.85
CA ASP A 69 8.45 -9.31 8.14
C ASP A 69 9.98 -9.26 8.11
N LYS A 70 10.59 -8.88 6.97
CA LYS A 70 12.04 -8.88 6.84
C LYS A 70 12.57 -7.86 5.83
N LEU A 71 13.69 -7.22 6.18
CA LEU A 71 14.50 -6.47 5.21
C LEU A 71 15.32 -7.46 4.36
N THR A 72 15.07 -7.49 3.06
CA THR A 72 15.75 -8.42 2.15
C THR A 72 16.97 -7.75 1.48
N TYR A 73 16.84 -6.47 1.14
CA TYR A 73 17.91 -5.69 0.53
C TYR A 73 17.73 -4.20 0.82
N SER A 74 18.84 -3.50 1.05
CA SER A 74 18.90 -2.04 1.07
C SER A 74 20.18 -1.58 0.40
N GLN A 75 20.09 -0.50 -0.36
CA GLN A 75 21.28 0.23 -0.79
C GLN A 75 21.98 0.93 0.40
N PRO A 76 23.27 1.26 0.27
CA PRO A 76 23.98 2.09 1.26
C PRO A 76 23.26 3.42 1.48
N LYS A 77 23.27 3.94 2.72
CA LYS A 77 22.57 5.19 3.07
C LYS A 77 23.00 6.38 2.21
N ALA A 78 24.28 6.47 1.84
CA ALA A 78 24.82 7.53 1.00
C ALA A 78 24.24 7.55 -0.43
N SER A 79 23.64 6.44 -0.89
CA SER A 79 23.08 6.29 -2.24
C SER A 79 21.72 5.58 -2.23
N LEU A 80 20.96 5.72 -1.13
CA LEU A 80 19.72 5.00 -0.89
C LEU A 80 18.62 5.46 -1.85
N LYS A 81 18.35 4.64 -2.87
CA LYS A 81 17.23 4.81 -3.80
C LYS A 81 16.30 3.62 -3.83
N LYS A 82 16.71 2.47 -3.31
CA LYS A 82 15.96 1.22 -3.40
C LYS A 82 16.07 0.40 -2.13
N VAL A 83 14.92 -0.13 -1.72
CA VAL A 83 14.78 -1.12 -0.65
C VAL A 83 13.87 -2.25 -1.10
N VAL A 84 14.23 -3.48 -0.73
CA VAL A 84 13.38 -4.67 -0.90
C VAL A 84 13.16 -5.30 0.46
N PHE A 85 11.91 -5.57 0.79
CA PHE A 85 11.49 -6.13 2.06
C PHE A 85 10.26 -7.00 1.86
N THR A 86 9.89 -7.76 2.88
CA THR A 86 8.67 -8.57 2.89
C THR A 86 7.65 -7.99 3.85
N LEU A 87 6.39 -8.05 3.45
CA LEU A 87 5.24 -7.85 4.32
C LEU A 87 4.52 -9.17 4.53
N LYS A 88 3.96 -9.35 5.72
CA LYS A 88 3.07 -10.45 6.05
C LYS A 88 1.68 -9.92 6.36
N ASP A 89 0.66 -10.47 5.73
CA ASP A 89 -0.73 -10.10 6.02
C ASP A 89 -1.29 -10.89 7.22
N PHE A 90 -2.56 -10.62 7.54
CA PHE A 90 -3.26 -11.27 8.66
C PHE A 90 -3.55 -12.76 8.42
N SER A 91 -3.54 -13.20 7.15
CA SER A 91 -3.71 -14.61 6.78
C SER A 91 -2.39 -15.39 6.86
N GLY A 92 -1.29 -14.66 7.08
CA GLY A 92 0.06 -15.22 7.13
C GLY A 92 0.75 -15.31 5.78
N ASP A 93 0.11 -14.84 4.71
CA ASP A 93 0.71 -14.75 3.38
C ASP A 93 1.81 -13.69 3.39
N VAL A 94 2.91 -13.96 2.68
CA VAL A 94 4.08 -13.08 2.63
C VAL A 94 4.29 -12.57 1.21
N ILE A 95 4.40 -11.25 1.05
CA ILE A 95 4.64 -10.62 -0.25
C ILE A 95 5.93 -9.80 -0.24
N THR A 96 6.66 -9.85 -1.36
CA THR A 96 7.85 -9.03 -1.55
C THR A 96 7.47 -7.66 -2.08
N CYS A 97 7.96 -6.63 -1.41
CA CYS A 97 7.76 -5.22 -1.71
C CYS A 97 9.07 -4.56 -2.11
N THR A 98 9.05 -3.74 -3.17
CA THR A 98 10.16 -2.86 -3.56
C THR A 98 9.75 -1.41 -3.45
N LEU A 99 10.48 -0.63 -2.65
CA LEU A 99 10.29 0.81 -2.57
C LEU A 99 11.46 1.54 -3.22
N TRP A 100 11.14 2.70 -3.79
CA TRP A 100 12.07 3.57 -4.46
C TRP A 100 12.08 4.98 -3.85
N GLU A 101 13.21 5.66 -4.00
CA GLU A 101 13.43 7.08 -3.70
C GLU A 101 12.92 7.49 -2.30
N ALA A 102 12.08 8.51 -2.21
CA ALA A 102 11.57 9.04 -0.94
C ALA A 102 10.85 8.00 -0.08
N HIS A 103 10.17 7.03 -0.68
CA HIS A 103 9.51 5.96 0.08
C HIS A 103 10.52 4.98 0.68
N ALA A 104 11.60 4.66 -0.05
CA ALA A 104 12.67 3.83 0.45
C ALA A 104 13.40 4.51 1.62
N MET A 105 13.72 5.79 1.48
CA MET A 105 14.33 6.59 2.55
C MET A 105 13.46 6.63 3.80
N LYS A 106 12.15 6.90 3.64
CA LYS A 106 11.20 6.93 4.76
C LYS A 106 11.17 5.60 5.53
N LEU A 107 11.11 4.47 4.81
CA LEU A 107 11.11 3.15 5.46
C LEU A 107 12.39 2.89 6.26
N ILE A 108 13.57 3.17 5.69
CA ILE A 108 14.85 2.92 6.37
C ILE A 108 15.01 3.85 7.58
N SER A 109 14.67 5.12 7.43
CA SER A 109 14.70 6.06 8.57
C SER A 109 13.80 5.59 9.71
N TYR A 110 12.62 5.05 9.41
CA TYR A 110 11.77 4.49 10.46
C TYR A 110 12.35 3.19 11.05
N TYR A 111 12.82 2.28 10.20
CA TYR A 111 13.40 1.00 10.58
C TYR A 111 14.60 1.14 11.51
N ASP A 112 15.47 2.12 11.27
CA ASP A 112 16.67 2.35 12.07
C ASP A 112 16.38 2.97 13.45
N ASN A 113 15.26 3.69 13.58
CA ASN A 113 14.90 4.43 14.80
C ASN A 113 13.79 3.76 15.63
N LYS A 114 13.25 2.63 15.16
CA LYS A 114 12.18 1.91 15.87
C LYS A 114 12.70 1.25 17.14
N GLN A 115 11.83 1.09 18.12
CA GLN A 115 12.13 0.25 19.28
C GLN A 115 12.17 -1.22 18.87
N ILE A 116 13.13 -1.96 19.45
CA ILE A 116 13.29 -3.39 19.20
C ILE A 116 12.12 -4.13 19.85
N GLY A 117 11.51 -5.06 19.11
CA GLY A 117 10.46 -5.94 19.62
C GLY A 117 9.03 -5.53 19.26
N GLU A 118 8.80 -4.29 18.78
CA GLU A 118 7.48 -3.88 18.32
C GLU A 118 7.23 -4.24 16.85
N PRO A 119 6.01 -4.71 16.52
CA PRO A 119 5.60 -4.91 15.13
C PRO A 119 5.53 -3.58 14.40
N MET A 120 6.08 -3.52 13.19
CA MET A 120 5.90 -2.36 12.31
C MET A 120 4.80 -2.70 11.31
N ILE A 121 3.69 -1.98 11.36
CA ILE A 121 2.61 -2.11 10.37
C ILE A 121 2.81 -1.09 9.27
N ILE A 122 2.75 -1.55 8.02
CA ILE A 122 2.93 -0.73 6.84
C ILE A 122 1.69 -0.84 5.96
N LEU A 123 1.20 0.32 5.56
CA LEU A 123 0.20 0.48 4.52
C LEU A 123 0.86 1.09 3.30
N LEU A 124 0.71 0.45 2.15
CA LEU A 124 1.12 1.00 0.87
C LEU A 124 -0.11 1.18 -0.02
N SER A 125 -0.33 2.39 -0.51
CA SER A 125 -1.45 2.71 -1.40
C SER A 125 -1.03 2.95 -2.84
N ASN A 126 -1.95 2.77 -3.78
CA ASN A 126 -1.75 2.98 -5.21
C ASN A 126 -0.49 2.28 -5.76
N CYS A 127 -0.23 1.06 -5.30
CA CYS A 127 0.93 0.28 -5.65
C CYS A 127 0.75 -0.51 -6.93
N ARG A 128 1.86 -0.80 -7.59
CA ARG A 128 1.89 -1.62 -8.80
C ARG A 128 2.17 -3.06 -8.42
N VAL A 129 1.37 -3.97 -8.97
CA VAL A 129 1.70 -5.38 -9.01
C VAL A 129 2.62 -5.61 -10.20
N LYS A 130 3.79 -6.20 -9.94
CA LYS A 130 4.64 -6.78 -10.97
C LYS A 130 4.31 -8.27 -11.03
N GLU A 131 3.80 -8.69 -12.19
CA GLU A 131 3.46 -10.08 -12.46
C GLU A 131 4.66 -11.01 -12.25
N GLY A 132 4.37 -12.22 -11.77
CA GLY A 132 5.36 -13.27 -11.60
C GLY A 132 5.94 -13.71 -12.93
N GLN A 133 7.19 -14.19 -12.92
CA GLN A 133 7.86 -14.71 -14.11
C GLN A 133 8.51 -16.06 -13.79
N GLY A 134 7.98 -17.13 -14.39
CA GLY A 134 8.47 -18.48 -14.15
C GLY A 134 8.37 -18.87 -12.67
N LYS A 135 9.52 -19.04 -12.02
CA LYS A 135 9.61 -19.42 -10.60
C LYS A 135 9.50 -18.23 -9.64
N TYR A 136 9.51 -17.00 -10.15
CA TYR A 136 9.45 -15.81 -9.31
C TYR A 136 7.99 -15.40 -9.09
N PRO A 137 7.52 -15.35 -7.83
CA PRO A 137 6.16 -14.94 -7.53
C PRO A 137 5.92 -13.46 -7.85
N PRO A 138 4.66 -13.03 -7.98
CA PRO A 138 4.30 -11.62 -8.09
C PRO A 138 4.87 -10.78 -6.93
N THR A 139 5.20 -9.52 -7.21
CA THR A 139 5.75 -8.58 -6.23
C THR A 139 5.04 -7.25 -6.30
N VAL A 140 5.18 -6.42 -5.26
CA VAL A 140 4.56 -5.09 -5.20
C VAL A 140 5.62 -4.00 -5.20
N SER A 141 5.36 -2.87 -5.86
CA SER A 141 6.22 -1.69 -5.77
C SER A 141 5.43 -0.39 -5.74
N ASN A 142 5.99 0.67 -5.17
CA ASN A 142 5.40 1.99 -5.31
C ASN A 142 5.36 2.42 -6.78
N SER A 143 4.34 3.19 -7.14
CA SER A 143 4.27 3.90 -8.41
C SER A 143 5.24 5.08 -8.42
N TRP A 144 5.54 5.59 -9.62
CA TRP A 144 6.31 6.82 -9.81
C TRP A 144 5.64 8.03 -9.14
N SER A 145 4.30 8.04 -9.10
CA SER A 145 3.50 9.06 -8.44
C SER A 145 2.25 8.45 -7.83
N GLY A 146 1.67 9.14 -6.84
CA GLY A 146 0.39 8.79 -6.24
C GLY A 146 0.42 7.71 -5.15
N SER A 147 1.51 6.93 -5.03
CA SER A 147 1.67 6.01 -3.90
C SER A 147 1.90 6.75 -2.60
N LYS A 148 1.31 6.24 -1.52
CA LYS A 148 1.64 6.66 -0.15
C LYS A 148 2.13 5.45 0.63
N ILE A 149 3.11 5.68 1.50
CA ILE A 149 3.50 4.75 2.56
C ILE A 149 3.12 5.37 3.89
N LEU A 150 2.31 4.64 4.66
CA LEU A 150 1.99 4.98 6.05
C LEU A 150 2.55 3.90 6.96
N ILE A 151 3.16 4.32 8.06
CA ILE A 151 3.79 3.42 9.04
C ILE A 151 3.20 3.67 10.43
N ASP A 152 2.76 2.60 11.09
CA ASP A 152 2.23 2.58 12.45
C ASP A 152 1.25 3.71 12.76
N LYS A 153 1.65 4.70 13.57
CA LYS A 153 0.79 5.81 14.06
C LYS A 153 0.25 6.70 12.95
N GLU A 154 0.86 6.68 11.77
CA GLU A 154 0.36 7.39 10.59
C GLU A 154 -0.93 6.76 10.05
N ILE A 155 -1.23 5.51 10.43
CA ILE A 155 -2.43 4.77 10.04
C ILE A 155 -3.55 5.13 11.02
N GLY A 156 -4.28 6.21 10.74
CA GLY A 156 -5.24 6.81 11.66
C GLY A 156 -6.44 5.95 12.10
N ASN A 157 -6.64 4.75 11.53
CA ASN A 157 -7.73 3.82 11.88
C ASN A 157 -7.36 2.35 11.60
N ILE A 158 -6.23 1.87 12.12
CA ILE A 158 -5.81 0.48 11.92
C ILE A 158 -6.87 -0.54 12.41
N ASP A 159 -7.60 -0.23 13.47
CA ASP A 159 -8.65 -1.08 14.06
C ASP A 159 -9.81 -1.37 13.11
N LYS A 160 -10.21 -0.36 12.34
CA LYS A 160 -11.21 -0.49 11.28
C LYS A 160 -10.80 -1.49 10.19
N TYR A 161 -9.50 -1.67 9.98
CA TYR A 161 -8.99 -2.63 9.01
C TYR A 161 -8.80 -4.01 9.63
N LYS A 162 -8.42 -4.09 10.91
CA LYS A 162 -8.30 -5.35 11.66
C LYS A 162 -9.63 -6.13 11.67
N GLU A 163 -10.77 -5.44 11.81
CA GLU A 163 -12.12 -6.05 11.79
C GLU A 163 -12.49 -6.74 10.45
N ARG A 164 -11.79 -6.41 9.35
CA ARG A 164 -12.06 -7.00 8.03
C ARG A 164 -11.34 -8.33 7.79
N TYR A 165 -10.49 -8.77 8.72
CA TYR A 165 -9.72 -10.01 8.60
C TYR A 165 -10.14 -11.03 9.65
N VAL A 166 -10.26 -12.28 9.21
CA VAL A 166 -10.93 -13.37 9.94
C VAL A 166 -10.13 -13.86 11.15
N ASP A 167 -8.81 -13.63 11.20
CA ASP A 167 -7.93 -14.17 12.24
C ASP A 167 -7.14 -13.08 13.01
N PHE A 168 -7.88 -12.27 13.78
CA PHE A 168 -7.29 -11.24 14.64
C PHE A 168 -6.56 -11.82 15.87
N THR A 169 -6.89 -13.05 16.27
CA THR A 169 -6.27 -13.73 17.41
C THR A 169 -4.81 -14.08 17.12
N LEU A 170 -4.52 -14.53 15.89
CA LEU A 170 -3.15 -14.78 15.42
C LEU A 170 -2.31 -13.49 15.42
N PHE A 171 -2.89 -12.35 15.04
CA PHE A 171 -2.21 -11.06 15.07
C PHE A 171 -1.79 -10.65 16.49
N LYS A 172 -2.64 -10.85 17.50
CA LYS A 172 -2.26 -10.64 18.92
C LYS A 172 -1.12 -11.57 19.35
N SER A 173 -1.16 -12.84 18.93
CA SER A 173 -0.14 -13.83 19.27
C SER A 173 1.22 -13.57 18.61
N ILE A 174 1.23 -13.05 17.38
CA ILE A 174 2.45 -12.81 16.58
C ILE A 174 3.08 -11.46 16.89
N TYR A 175 2.27 -10.44 17.21
CA TYR A 175 2.73 -9.05 17.23
C TYR A 175 2.49 -8.29 18.53
N PHE A 176 1.68 -8.80 19.48
CA PHE A 176 1.37 -8.12 20.75
C PHE A 176 1.75 -8.92 22.01
N THR A 177 2.55 -9.98 21.89
CA THR A 177 2.85 -10.91 23.00
C THR A 177 3.89 -10.44 24.03
N TYR A 178 4.31 -9.18 24.03
CA TYR A 178 5.18 -8.66 25.09
C TYR A 178 4.73 -7.29 25.61
N SER A 179 3.66 -7.30 26.40
CA SER A 179 3.35 -6.24 27.37
C SER A 179 2.42 -6.82 28.44
N LEU A 180 3.01 -7.49 29.43
CA LEU A 180 2.44 -7.65 30.77
C LEU A 180 3.38 -6.97 31.75
#